data_AF-A0A812ZMV2-F1
#
_entry.id   AF-A0A812ZMV2-F1
#
_cell.length_a   1.000
_cell.length_b   1.000
_cell.length_c   1.000
_cell.angle_alpha   90.00
_cell.angle_beta   90.00
_cell.angle_gamma   90.00
#
_symmetry.space_group_name_H-M   'P 1'
#
loop_
_entity.id
_entity.type
_entity.pdbx_description
1 polymer ?
#
loop_
_entity_poly.entity_id
_entity_poly.type
_entity_poly.pdbx_seq_one_letter_code
_entity_poly.pdbx_strand_id
1 'polypeptide(L)'
;MRMVYIDKQDIQFQAGWETGRHSEPAFMDMNLHAVRDEKSNPRVVLYQYDATNPMNPHGLLIAYAEEWTAPHSSKVVRTVKPVVSDFDTFTVGSKGMRYERLPRDQMELELWSLDRTREILNEPNSDSWTSRWLKVLSEAAKQGRRPEIPPYGFGDPTSYGLIEQVIKATQLSGAVRHGAECFNFLFPQELDSEYLIVWHGFSGKPWEYHDQQGLLKFLRERIAEGYCFPLNPVWAVRDPGWYEVYSELVASQ
;
A
#
# COMPACT_ATOMS: atom_id res chain seq x y z
N MET A 1 3.29 36.08 42.09
CA MET A 1 3.58 35.16 40.96
C MET A 1 2.73 33.91 41.20
N ARG A 2 1.69 33.65 40.39
CA ARG A 2 0.91 32.39 40.52
C ARG A 2 1.66 31.30 39.76
N MET A 3 2.19 30.31 40.48
CA MET A 3 2.68 29.09 39.86
C MET A 3 1.46 28.25 39.46
N VAL A 4 1.38 27.90 38.18
CA VAL A 4 0.38 26.95 37.66
C VAL A 4 1.13 25.65 37.44
N TYR A 5 0.71 24.59 38.13
CA TYR A 5 1.22 23.25 37.93
C TYR A 5 0.38 22.57 36.84
N ILE A 6 1.03 22.03 35.82
CA ILE A 6 0.38 21.13 34.86
C ILE A 6 0.57 19.73 35.42
N ASP A 7 -0.52 19.13 35.89
CA ASP A 7 -0.48 17.72 36.29
C ASP A 7 -0.32 16.89 35.01
N LYS A 8 0.70 16.03 34.97
CA LYS A 8 0.91 15.17 33.79
C LYS A 8 -0.16 14.09 33.84
N GLN A 9 -1.11 14.19 32.92
CA GLN A 9 -2.11 13.15 32.76
C GLN A 9 -1.40 11.84 32.39
N ASP A 10 -1.79 10.76 33.06
CA ASP A 10 -1.38 9.42 32.66
C ASP A 10 -1.98 9.10 31.30
N ILE A 11 -1.11 8.79 30.33
CA ILE A 11 -1.46 8.46 28.95
C ILE A 11 -1.13 7.00 28.62
N GLN A 12 -1.06 6.14 29.64
CA GLN A 12 -1.01 4.71 29.41
C GLN A 12 -2.34 4.21 28.84
N PHE A 13 -2.26 3.32 27.86
CA PHE A 13 -3.44 2.68 27.28
C PHE A 13 -4.21 1.91 28.36
N GLN A 14 -5.49 2.21 28.48
CA GLN A 14 -6.40 1.44 29.31
C GLN A 14 -6.75 0.11 28.62
N ALA A 15 -7.13 -0.90 29.40
CA ALA A 15 -7.58 -2.17 28.85
C ALA A 15 -8.77 -1.94 27.88
N GLY A 16 -8.73 -2.56 26.70
CA GLY A 16 -9.67 -2.37 25.61
C GLY A 16 -9.31 -1.25 24.62
N TRP A 17 -8.23 -0.50 24.87
CA TRP A 17 -7.69 0.52 23.96
C TRP A 17 -6.34 0.10 23.35
N GLU A 18 -6.00 -1.18 23.42
CA GLU A 18 -4.73 -1.69 22.92
C GLU A 18 -4.58 -1.43 21.41
N THR A 19 -3.41 -0.93 21.01
CA THR A 19 -3.04 -0.85 19.60
C THR A 19 -2.58 -2.22 19.12
N GLY A 20 -2.90 -2.57 17.87
CA GLY A 20 -2.53 -3.86 17.27
C GLY A 20 -1.04 -3.96 16.93
N ARG A 21 -0.74 -4.12 15.63
CA ARG A 21 0.63 -4.33 15.12
C ARG A 21 1.57 -3.18 15.51
N HIS A 22 2.81 -3.51 15.90
CA HIS A 22 3.88 -2.52 16.07
C HIS A 22 4.08 -1.72 14.77
N SER A 23 4.34 -0.42 14.90
CA SER A 23 4.51 0.51 13.79
C SER A 23 5.87 1.22 13.89
N GLU A 24 6.40 1.68 12.76
CA GLU A 24 7.59 2.53 12.73
C GLU A 24 7.19 3.99 13.07
N PRO A 25 7.98 4.71 13.88
CA PRO A 25 7.69 6.12 14.20
C PRO A 25 7.48 7.00 12.96
N ALA A 26 8.19 6.70 11.86
CA ALA A 26 8.07 7.42 10.61
C ALA A 26 6.65 7.36 10.01
N PHE A 27 5.90 6.26 10.22
CA PHE A 27 4.52 6.16 9.73
C PHE A 27 3.59 7.09 10.51
N MET A 28 3.85 7.33 11.80
CA MET A 28 3.09 8.32 12.56
C MET A 28 3.34 9.74 12.04
N ASP A 29 4.61 10.07 11.73
CA ASP A 29 4.94 11.36 11.11
C ASP A 29 4.24 11.53 9.76
N MET A 30 4.24 10.49 8.92
CA MET A 30 3.53 10.49 7.63
C MET A 30 2.02 10.69 7.80
N ASN A 31 1.39 10.00 8.75
CA ASN A 31 -0.03 10.17 9.07
C ASN A 31 -0.36 11.62 9.49
N LEU A 32 0.45 12.21 10.37
CA LEU A 32 0.26 13.60 10.80
C LEU A 32 0.55 14.61 9.69
N HIS A 33 1.50 14.32 8.80
CA HIS A 33 1.73 15.12 7.60
C HIS A 33 0.54 15.07 6.64
N ALA A 34 -0.08 13.91 6.47
CA ALA A 34 -1.25 13.74 5.62
C ALA A 34 -2.45 14.59 6.08
N VAL A 35 -2.66 14.73 7.39
CA VAL A 35 -3.69 15.64 7.96
C VAL A 35 -3.49 17.11 7.54
N ARG A 36 -2.26 17.49 7.20
CA ARG A 36 -1.89 18.85 6.78
C ARG A 36 -1.83 19.03 5.27
N ASP A 37 -2.03 17.97 4.49
CA ASP A 37 -2.00 18.04 3.04
C ASP A 37 -3.37 18.44 2.49
N GLU A 38 -3.45 19.66 1.97
CA GLU A 38 -4.67 20.20 1.37
C GLU A 38 -5.01 19.55 0.02
N LYS A 39 -4.06 18.85 -0.61
CA LYS A 39 -4.28 18.15 -1.88
C LYS A 39 -4.85 16.74 -1.68
N SER A 40 -4.82 16.22 -0.47
CA SER A 40 -5.33 14.88 -0.16
C SER A 40 -6.82 14.78 -0.47
N ASN A 41 -7.19 13.77 -1.26
CA ASN A 41 -8.56 13.49 -1.65
C ASN A 41 -8.84 11.97 -1.53
N PRO A 42 -9.68 11.53 -0.58
CA PRO A 42 -10.45 12.33 0.39
C PRO A 42 -9.56 13.10 1.38
N ARG A 43 -10.11 14.17 1.97
CA ARG A 43 -9.35 14.96 2.96
C ARG A 43 -9.07 14.12 4.19
N VAL A 44 -7.80 14.07 4.60
CA VAL A 44 -7.38 13.40 5.85
C VAL A 44 -7.65 14.34 7.02
N VAL A 45 -8.28 13.81 8.07
CA VAL A 45 -8.67 14.56 9.28
C VAL A 45 -8.34 13.76 10.53
N LEU A 46 -8.28 14.45 11.67
CA LEU A 46 -8.29 13.82 12.99
C LEU A 46 -9.74 13.71 13.48
N TYR A 47 -10.11 12.51 13.95
CA TYR A 47 -11.43 12.19 14.45
C TYR A 47 -11.33 11.75 15.92
N GLN A 48 -12.08 12.40 16.81
CA GLN A 48 -12.20 11.98 18.20
C GLN A 48 -13.30 10.92 18.29
N TYR A 49 -12.89 9.65 18.42
CA TYR A 49 -13.76 8.49 18.50
C TYR A 49 -14.40 8.31 19.88
N ASP A 50 -13.75 8.81 20.95
CA ASP A 50 -14.30 8.76 22.29
C ASP A 50 -15.39 9.83 22.47
N ALA A 51 -16.64 9.43 22.22
CA ALA A 51 -17.80 10.30 22.39
C ALA A 51 -18.06 10.71 23.85
N THR A 52 -17.46 10.02 24.81
CA THR A 52 -17.70 10.25 26.24
C THR A 52 -16.62 11.11 26.88
N ASN A 53 -15.38 11.02 26.39
CA ASN A 53 -14.25 11.81 26.84
C ASN A 53 -13.54 12.46 25.65
N PRO A 54 -13.93 13.69 25.27
CA PRO A 54 -13.36 14.37 24.11
C PRO A 54 -11.87 14.71 24.26
N MET A 55 -11.34 14.67 25.49
CA MET A 55 -9.94 14.90 25.81
C MET A 55 -9.13 13.60 25.92
N ASN A 56 -9.73 12.43 25.64
CA ASN A 56 -9.01 11.16 25.59
C ASN A 56 -8.03 11.14 24.41
N PRO A 57 -6.71 11.11 24.64
CA PRO A 57 -5.74 11.09 23.55
C PRO A 57 -5.77 9.76 22.77
N HIS A 58 -6.23 8.66 23.38
CA HIS A 58 -6.32 7.34 22.75
C HIS A 58 -7.52 7.23 21.79
N GLY A 59 -8.48 8.15 21.89
CA GLY A 59 -9.61 8.24 20.97
C GLY A 59 -9.32 9.00 19.68
N LEU A 60 -8.14 9.60 19.53
CA LEU A 60 -7.77 10.33 18.32
C LEU A 60 -7.36 9.37 17.21
N LEU A 61 -8.17 9.31 16.16
CA LEU A 61 -7.96 8.47 14.98
C LEU A 61 -7.68 9.33 13.75
N ILE A 62 -6.83 8.83 12.85
CA ILE A 62 -6.77 9.32 11.48
C ILE A 62 -8.06 8.87 10.78
N ALA A 63 -8.68 9.76 10.02
CA ALA A 63 -9.92 9.50 9.33
C ALA A 63 -9.96 10.17 7.95
N TYR A 64 -10.80 9.65 7.06
CA TYR A 64 -11.11 10.27 5.78
C TYR A 64 -12.44 11.00 5.86
N ALA A 65 -12.46 12.27 5.47
CA ALA A 65 -13.68 13.02 5.20
C ALA A 65 -14.12 12.73 3.77
N GLU A 66 -14.93 11.69 3.60
CA GLU A 66 -15.37 11.16 2.31
C GLU A 66 -16.63 11.87 1.81
N GLU A 67 -16.66 12.13 0.50
CA GLU A 67 -17.83 12.58 -0.24
C GLU A 67 -18.05 11.66 -1.46
N TRP A 68 -19.25 11.12 -1.63
CA TRP A 68 -19.62 10.32 -2.81
C TRP A 68 -21.09 10.48 -3.17
N THR A 69 -21.42 10.26 -4.43
CA THR A 69 -22.81 10.28 -4.92
C THR A 69 -23.41 8.89 -4.84
N ALA A 70 -24.58 8.76 -4.20
CA ALA A 70 -25.20 7.46 -4.02
C ALA A 70 -25.58 6.80 -5.35
N PRO A 71 -25.33 5.47 -5.52
CA PRO A 71 -25.73 4.77 -6.74
C PRO A 71 -27.21 4.99 -7.03
N HIS A 72 -27.53 5.34 -8.28
CA HIS A 72 -28.92 5.58 -8.72
C HIS A 72 -29.64 6.74 -7.99
N SER A 73 -28.89 7.68 -7.40
CA SER A 73 -29.43 8.86 -6.73
C SER A 73 -28.57 10.09 -7.02
N SER A 74 -29.17 11.28 -7.01
CA SER A 74 -28.43 12.56 -7.02
C SER A 74 -27.95 12.98 -5.63
N LYS A 75 -28.20 12.16 -4.60
CA LYS A 75 -27.83 12.48 -3.22
C LYS A 75 -26.33 12.34 -3.00
N VAL A 76 -25.71 13.45 -2.61
CA VAL A 76 -24.34 13.48 -2.09
C VAL A 76 -24.34 13.01 -0.65
N VAL A 77 -23.51 12.00 -0.34
CA VAL A 77 -23.26 11.51 1.00
C VAL A 77 -21.93 12.08 1.48
N ARG A 78 -21.93 12.68 2.67
CA ARG A 78 -20.74 13.17 3.36
C ARG A 78 -20.58 12.42 4.66
N THR A 79 -19.41 11.87 4.92
CA THR A 79 -19.15 11.08 6.13
C THR A 79 -17.69 11.17 6.53
N VAL A 80 -17.41 11.00 7.81
CA VAL A 80 -16.05 10.86 8.34
C VAL A 80 -15.90 9.42 8.79
N LYS A 81 -14.95 8.70 8.20
CA LYS A 81 -14.67 7.30 8.55
C LYS A 81 -13.25 7.18 9.08
N PRO A 82 -13.03 6.64 10.28
CA PRO A 82 -11.70 6.26 10.73
C PRO A 82 -11.02 5.36 9.70
N VAL A 83 -9.72 5.57 9.52
CA VAL A 83 -8.93 4.73 8.63
C VAL A 83 -8.82 3.33 9.23
N VAL A 84 -9.08 2.35 8.39
CA VAL A 84 -8.78 0.94 8.61
C VAL A 84 -7.97 0.45 7.41
N SER A 85 -7.23 -0.65 7.58
CA SER A 85 -6.49 -1.27 6.47
C SER A 85 -7.43 -1.62 5.32
N ASP A 86 -7.05 -1.22 4.11
CA ASP A 86 -7.60 -1.69 2.87
C ASP A 86 -6.86 -2.95 2.38
N PHE A 87 -7.29 -3.48 1.24
CA PHE A 87 -6.61 -4.58 0.55
C PHE A 87 -5.60 -4.02 -0.42
N ASP A 88 -4.33 -4.22 -0.09
CA ASP A 88 -3.21 -3.93 -0.98
C ASP A 88 -3.21 -4.97 -2.11
N THR A 89 -3.50 -4.51 -3.32
CA THR A 89 -3.51 -5.40 -4.48
C THR A 89 -2.07 -5.81 -4.78
N PHE A 90 -1.74 -7.09 -4.69
CA PHE A 90 -0.35 -7.52 -4.91
C PHE A 90 0.05 -7.44 -6.40
N THR A 91 -0.62 -8.21 -7.27
CA THR A 91 -0.52 -8.11 -8.74
C THR A 91 -1.80 -8.64 -9.38
N VAL A 92 -2.05 -8.27 -10.65
CA VAL A 92 -3.22 -8.73 -11.42
C VAL A 92 -2.76 -9.28 -12.76
N GLY A 93 -3.17 -10.52 -13.06
CA GLY A 93 -2.83 -11.21 -14.29
C GLY A 93 -4.02 -11.87 -14.98
N SER A 94 -3.96 -11.95 -16.30
CA SER A 94 -4.93 -12.68 -17.10
C SER A 94 -4.29 -13.20 -18.40
N LYS A 95 -5.01 -14.07 -19.11
CA LYS A 95 -4.59 -14.55 -20.42
C LYS A 95 -4.84 -13.48 -21.48
N GLY A 96 -3.89 -13.30 -22.39
CA GLY A 96 -4.01 -12.36 -23.51
C GLY A 96 -4.03 -10.88 -23.11
N MET A 97 -3.72 -10.54 -21.85
CA MET A 97 -3.49 -9.15 -21.45
C MET A 97 -2.27 -8.58 -22.15
N ARG A 98 -2.37 -7.32 -22.55
CA ARG A 98 -1.25 -6.54 -23.09
C ARG A 98 -1.02 -5.37 -22.14
N TYR A 99 0.13 -5.38 -21.47
CA TYR A 99 0.54 -4.29 -20.61
C TYR A 99 1.20 -3.22 -21.46
N GLU A 100 0.79 -1.98 -21.23
CA GLU A 100 1.37 -0.85 -21.92
C GLU A 100 2.72 -0.49 -21.30
N ARG A 101 3.52 0.32 -22.00
CA ARG A 101 4.79 0.78 -21.43
C ARG A 101 4.51 1.72 -20.26
N LEU A 102 5.33 1.61 -19.22
CA LEU A 102 5.33 2.56 -18.12
C LEU A 102 5.56 3.99 -18.64
N PRO A 103 4.88 4.99 -18.06
CA PRO A 103 5.27 6.38 -18.20
C PRO A 103 6.75 6.57 -17.86
N ARG A 104 7.41 7.50 -18.56
CA ARG A 104 8.87 7.65 -18.50
C ARG A 104 9.38 7.94 -17.08
N ASP A 105 8.70 8.81 -16.37
CA ASP A 105 8.98 9.15 -14.97
C ASP A 105 8.87 7.93 -14.04
N GLN A 106 7.90 7.05 -14.28
CA GLN A 106 7.75 5.80 -13.52
C GLN A 106 8.84 4.79 -13.88
N MET A 107 9.24 4.68 -15.15
CA MET A 107 10.38 3.85 -15.55
C MET A 107 11.70 4.34 -14.93
N GLU A 108 11.91 5.67 -14.87
CA GLU A 108 13.06 6.26 -14.17
C GLU A 108 13.01 6.00 -12.65
N LEU A 109 11.82 5.90 -12.07
CA LEU A 109 11.62 5.52 -10.68
C LEU A 109 11.86 4.02 -10.42
N GLU A 110 11.43 3.16 -11.34
CA GLU A 110 11.68 1.72 -11.32
C GLU A 110 13.18 1.42 -11.36
N LEU A 111 13.93 2.06 -12.27
CA LEU A 111 15.39 1.89 -12.33
C LEU A 111 16.07 2.42 -11.06
N TRP A 112 15.59 3.55 -10.53
CA TRP A 112 16.09 4.09 -9.27
C TRP A 112 15.85 3.14 -8.09
N SER A 113 14.70 2.48 -8.03
CA SER A 113 14.39 1.51 -6.96
C SER A 113 15.34 0.31 -7.01
N LEU A 114 15.70 -0.17 -8.20
CA LEU A 114 16.71 -1.21 -8.38
C LEU A 114 18.11 -0.76 -7.94
N ASP A 115 18.53 0.47 -8.27
CA ASP A 115 19.81 1.01 -7.83
C ASP A 115 19.89 1.11 -6.30
N ARG A 116 18.83 1.60 -5.65
CA ARG A 116 18.75 1.66 -4.18
C ARG A 116 18.70 0.28 -3.54
N THR A 117 18.02 -0.67 -4.19
CA THR A 117 17.99 -2.08 -3.76
C THR A 117 19.40 -2.67 -3.78
N ARG A 118 20.17 -2.43 -4.84
CA ARG A 118 21.56 -2.90 -4.93
C ARG A 118 22.42 -2.34 -3.79
N GLU A 119 22.31 -1.06 -3.48
CA GLU A 119 23.05 -0.42 -2.38
C GLU A 119 22.71 -1.08 -1.04
N ILE A 120 21.41 -1.29 -0.77
CA ILE A 120 20.94 -1.99 0.43
C ILE A 120 21.50 -3.42 0.49
N LEU A 121 21.47 -4.16 -0.61
CA LEU A 121 21.96 -5.54 -0.62
C LEU A 121 23.49 -5.65 -0.46
N ASN A 122 24.24 -4.64 -0.90
CA ASN A 122 25.71 -4.59 -0.76
C ASN A 122 26.18 -4.32 0.68
N GLU A 123 25.33 -3.75 1.54
CA GLU A 123 25.66 -3.40 2.93
C GLU A 123 24.71 -4.10 3.93
N PRO A 124 24.75 -5.44 4.04
CA PRO A 124 23.82 -6.17 4.91
C PRO A 124 24.00 -5.77 6.38
N ASN A 125 22.88 -5.61 7.08
CA ASN A 125 22.84 -5.35 8.52
C ASN A 125 21.57 -5.95 9.17
N SER A 126 21.36 -5.73 10.46
CA SER A 126 20.23 -6.29 11.23
C SER A 126 18.93 -5.50 11.14
N ASP A 127 18.93 -4.32 10.49
CA ASP A 127 17.72 -3.52 10.34
C ASP A 127 16.77 -4.19 9.34
N SER A 128 15.46 -4.04 9.57
CA SER A 128 14.42 -4.48 8.62
C SER A 128 14.56 -3.78 7.28
N TRP A 129 14.03 -4.38 6.22
CA TRP A 129 14.04 -3.75 4.89
C TRP A 129 13.32 -2.39 4.93
N THR A 130 12.17 -2.34 5.62
CA THR A 130 11.39 -1.12 5.88
C THR A 130 12.25 -0.01 6.47
N SER A 131 12.97 -0.28 7.57
CA SER A 131 13.77 0.74 8.25
C SER A 131 14.95 1.21 7.42
N ARG A 132 15.53 0.33 6.60
CA ARG A 132 16.60 0.67 5.66
C ARG A 132 16.08 1.51 4.49
N TRP A 133 14.90 1.19 3.98
CA TRP A 133 14.29 1.95 2.88
C TRP A 133 13.78 3.33 3.33
N LEU A 134 13.31 3.46 4.57
CA LEU A 134 12.99 4.78 5.15
C LEU A 134 14.22 5.71 5.18
N LYS A 135 15.44 5.17 5.38
CA LYS A 135 16.68 5.96 5.26
C LYS A 135 16.90 6.43 3.82
N VAL A 136 16.70 5.55 2.83
CA VAL A 136 16.76 5.90 1.40
C VAL A 136 15.79 7.03 1.07
N LEU A 137 14.54 6.95 1.53
CA LEU A 137 13.54 7.99 1.32
C LEU A 137 13.93 9.31 2.00
N SER A 138 14.46 9.25 3.23
CA SER A 138 14.94 10.43 3.94
C SER A 138 16.06 11.14 3.19
N GLU A 139 17.03 10.39 2.65
CA GLU A 139 18.14 10.93 1.86
C GLU A 139 17.68 11.47 0.51
N ALA A 140 16.81 10.76 -0.19
CA ALA A 140 16.21 11.22 -1.43
C ALA A 140 15.45 12.54 -1.22
N ALA A 141 14.69 12.66 -0.13
CA ALA A 141 13.96 13.88 0.23
C ALA A 141 14.92 15.04 0.55
N LYS A 142 16.04 14.80 1.25
CA LYS A 142 17.09 15.80 1.51
C LYS A 142 17.76 16.29 0.21
N GLN A 143 17.87 15.42 -0.79
CA GLN A 143 18.37 15.73 -2.13
C GLN A 143 17.30 16.37 -3.04
N GLY A 144 16.08 16.59 -2.53
CA GLY A 144 14.99 17.22 -3.27
C GLY A 144 14.24 16.29 -4.23
N ARG A 145 14.50 14.98 -4.23
CA ARG A 145 13.74 14.02 -5.03
C ARG A 145 12.35 13.84 -4.41
N ARG A 146 11.33 14.33 -5.12
CA ARG A 146 9.91 14.20 -4.75
C ARG A 146 9.13 13.79 -5.99
N PRO A 147 9.05 12.48 -6.29
CA PRO A 147 8.25 12.00 -7.41
C PRO A 147 6.79 12.43 -7.25
N GLU A 148 6.15 12.82 -8.34
CA GLU A 148 4.72 13.05 -8.35
C GLU A 148 4.02 11.69 -8.27
N ILE A 149 3.18 11.52 -7.26
CA ILE A 149 2.44 10.27 -7.05
C ILE A 149 1.08 10.43 -7.73
N PRO A 150 0.72 9.59 -8.72
CA PRO A 150 -0.59 9.65 -9.34
C PRO A 150 -1.71 9.32 -8.33
N PRO A 151 -2.97 9.67 -8.61
CA PRO A 151 -4.09 9.50 -7.67
C PRO A 151 -4.24 8.08 -7.07
N TYR A 152 -3.94 7.04 -7.86
CA TYR A 152 -3.99 5.65 -7.42
C TYR A 152 -2.60 5.02 -7.33
N GLY A 153 -1.54 5.82 -7.14
CA GLY A 153 -0.17 5.32 -7.18
C GLY A 153 0.33 5.04 -8.60
N PHE A 154 1.46 4.34 -8.70
CA PHE A 154 2.10 4.06 -9.98
C PHE A 154 1.44 2.87 -10.69
N GLY A 155 1.64 2.77 -12.00
CA GLY A 155 1.05 1.74 -12.84
C GLY A 155 1.23 2.04 -14.32
N ASP A 156 1.36 0.98 -15.12
CA ASP A 156 1.20 1.11 -16.56
C ASP A 156 -0.27 1.44 -16.91
N PRO A 157 -0.54 2.07 -18.07
CA PRO A 157 -1.91 2.47 -18.43
C PRO A 157 -2.95 1.35 -18.35
N THR A 158 -2.60 0.11 -18.71
CA THR A 158 -3.53 -1.03 -18.64
C THR A 158 -3.87 -1.36 -17.19
N SER A 159 -2.87 -1.51 -16.32
CA SER A 159 -3.07 -1.82 -14.90
C SER A 159 -3.75 -0.68 -14.14
N TYR A 160 -3.40 0.57 -14.49
CA TYR A 160 -4.00 1.76 -13.90
C TYR A 160 -5.50 1.86 -14.22
N GLY A 161 -5.88 1.61 -15.47
CA GLY A 161 -7.29 1.58 -15.87
C GLY A 161 -8.07 0.46 -15.15
N LEU A 162 -7.46 -0.70 -14.95
CA LEU A 162 -8.08 -1.81 -14.22
C LEU A 162 -8.31 -1.45 -12.75
N ILE A 163 -7.30 -0.93 -12.06
CA ILE A 163 -7.42 -0.65 -10.62
C ILE A 163 -8.40 0.50 -10.35
N GLU A 164 -8.49 1.49 -11.24
CA GLU A 164 -9.50 2.55 -11.15
C GLU A 164 -10.92 1.96 -11.10
N GLN A 165 -11.21 0.93 -11.90
CA GLN A 165 -12.52 0.26 -11.86
C GLN A 165 -12.74 -0.51 -10.55
N VAL A 166 -11.70 -1.15 -10.00
CA VAL A 166 -11.78 -1.86 -8.70
C VAL A 166 -12.03 -0.88 -7.56
N ILE A 167 -11.27 0.23 -7.50
CA ILE A 167 -11.45 1.28 -6.50
C ILE A 167 -12.88 1.83 -6.59
N LYS A 168 -13.36 2.15 -7.80
CA LYS A 168 -14.73 2.61 -8.01
C LYS A 168 -15.78 1.59 -7.56
N ALA A 169 -15.59 0.31 -7.87
CA ALA A 169 -16.51 -0.76 -7.46
C ALA A 169 -16.54 -0.94 -5.93
N THR A 170 -15.42 -0.68 -5.25
CA THR A 170 -15.29 -0.82 -3.80
C THR A 170 -15.45 0.50 -3.04
N GLN A 171 -15.74 1.63 -3.69
CA GLN A 171 -15.72 2.97 -3.08
C GLN A 171 -16.60 3.11 -1.82
N LEU A 172 -17.68 2.32 -1.71
CA LEU A 172 -18.59 2.37 -0.56
C LEU A 172 -17.92 1.86 0.72
N SER A 173 -17.18 0.74 0.62
CA SER A 173 -16.39 0.18 1.72
C SER A 173 -15.00 0.81 1.80
N GLY A 174 -14.47 1.27 0.67
CA GLY A 174 -13.08 1.67 0.52
C GLY A 174 -12.12 0.49 0.69
N ALA A 175 -12.54 -0.70 0.23
CA ALA A 175 -11.78 -1.93 0.40
C ALA A 175 -10.50 -1.98 -0.44
N VAL A 176 -10.42 -1.22 -1.54
CA VAL A 176 -9.18 -1.01 -2.31
C VAL A 176 -9.08 0.49 -2.59
N ARG A 177 -7.93 1.11 -2.28
CA ARG A 177 -7.77 2.57 -2.43
C ARG A 177 -6.60 2.99 -3.31
N HIS A 178 -5.72 2.06 -3.68
CA HIS A 178 -4.57 2.36 -4.54
C HIS A 178 -4.21 1.22 -5.49
N GLY A 179 -3.23 1.51 -6.34
CA GLY A 179 -2.57 0.67 -7.32
C GLY A 179 -1.89 -0.54 -6.71
N ALA A 180 -1.48 -1.45 -7.58
CA ALA A 180 -0.91 -2.72 -7.16
C ALA A 180 0.55 -2.59 -6.70
N GLU A 181 0.96 -3.42 -5.74
CA GLU A 181 2.31 -3.47 -5.16
C GLU A 181 3.40 -3.79 -6.18
N CYS A 182 3.04 -4.44 -7.30
CA CYS A 182 3.94 -4.64 -8.43
C CYS A 182 4.48 -3.33 -9.04
N PHE A 183 3.82 -2.20 -8.78
CA PHE A 183 4.25 -0.86 -9.19
C PHE A 183 4.72 0.03 -8.03
N ASN A 184 4.83 -0.50 -6.81
CA ASN A 184 5.31 0.27 -5.66
C ASN A 184 6.84 0.48 -5.73
N PHE A 185 7.29 1.34 -6.65
CA PHE A 185 8.70 1.62 -6.91
C PHE A 185 9.31 2.61 -5.93
N LEU A 186 8.49 3.51 -5.36
CA LEU A 186 8.96 4.50 -4.40
C LEU A 186 9.28 3.86 -3.05
N PHE A 187 8.45 2.92 -2.60
CA PHE A 187 8.57 2.27 -1.31
C PHE A 187 8.25 0.77 -1.37
N PRO A 188 9.02 -0.04 -2.13
CA PRO A 188 8.83 -1.49 -2.23
C PRO A 188 8.89 -2.10 -0.82
N GLN A 189 7.77 -2.63 -0.35
CA GLN A 189 7.64 -3.14 1.02
C GLN A 189 8.19 -4.56 1.17
N GLU A 190 8.31 -5.02 2.41
CA GLU A 190 8.53 -6.44 2.71
C GLU A 190 7.33 -7.26 2.21
N LEU A 191 7.60 -8.45 1.69
CA LEU A 191 6.56 -9.36 1.26
C LEU A 191 5.81 -9.94 2.47
N ASP A 192 4.49 -10.04 2.36
CA ASP A 192 3.67 -10.68 3.38
C ASP A 192 3.88 -12.20 3.43
N SER A 193 3.50 -12.79 4.55
CA SER A 193 3.56 -14.25 4.74
C SER A 193 2.38 -15.01 4.14
N GLU A 194 1.25 -14.33 3.91
CA GLU A 194 0.01 -14.92 3.42
C GLU A 194 -0.65 -14.00 2.38
N TYR A 195 -1.21 -14.60 1.34
CA TYR A 195 -1.79 -13.91 0.19
C TYR A 195 -3.19 -14.44 -0.10
N LEU A 196 -4.13 -13.52 -0.36
CA LEU A 196 -5.44 -13.86 -0.89
C LEU A 196 -5.37 -13.93 -2.43
N ILE A 197 -5.52 -15.13 -2.99
CA ILE A 197 -5.61 -15.33 -4.43
C ILE A 197 -7.08 -15.40 -4.83
N VAL A 198 -7.51 -14.55 -5.76
CA VAL A 198 -8.85 -14.59 -6.34
C VAL A 198 -8.77 -15.18 -7.74
N TRP A 199 -9.32 -16.37 -7.93
CA TRP A 199 -9.28 -17.09 -9.20
C TRP A 199 -10.49 -18.00 -9.37
N HIS A 200 -11.14 -17.93 -10.54
CA HIS A 200 -12.36 -18.69 -10.84
C HIS A 200 -12.12 -20.20 -11.02
N GLY A 201 -10.87 -20.64 -11.15
CA GLY A 201 -10.50 -22.06 -11.30
C GLY A 201 -10.47 -22.85 -9.98
N PHE A 202 -10.60 -22.19 -8.83
CA PHE A 202 -10.70 -22.86 -7.54
C PHE A 202 -12.04 -23.60 -7.38
N SER A 203 -12.04 -24.72 -6.66
CA SER A 203 -13.25 -25.51 -6.41
C SER A 203 -14.09 -24.92 -5.28
N GLY A 204 -15.39 -24.70 -5.53
CA GLY A 204 -16.38 -24.30 -4.52
C GLY A 204 -16.46 -22.80 -4.23
N LYS A 205 -15.33 -22.08 -4.18
CA LYS A 205 -15.29 -20.61 -4.04
C LYS A 205 -14.18 -20.01 -4.91
N PRO A 206 -14.31 -18.76 -5.38
CA PRO A 206 -13.37 -18.16 -6.32
C PRO A 206 -12.15 -17.53 -5.64
N TRP A 207 -11.77 -17.98 -4.44
CA TRP A 207 -10.64 -17.42 -3.69
C TRP A 207 -10.08 -18.39 -2.65
N GLU A 208 -8.78 -18.31 -2.41
CA GLU A 208 -8.05 -19.10 -1.41
C GLU A 208 -6.88 -18.30 -0.83
N TYR A 209 -6.53 -18.60 0.42
CA TYR A 209 -5.31 -18.08 1.05
C TYR A 209 -4.15 -19.02 0.79
N HIS A 210 -3.00 -18.46 0.44
CA HIS A 210 -1.76 -19.19 0.19
C HIS A 210 -0.59 -18.50 0.89
N ASP A 211 0.38 -19.29 1.34
CA ASP A 211 1.66 -18.72 1.77
C ASP A 211 2.50 -18.28 0.56
N GLN A 212 3.69 -17.74 0.82
CA GLN A 212 4.59 -17.31 -0.25
C GLN A 212 4.96 -18.44 -1.22
N GLN A 213 5.19 -19.67 -0.73
CA GLN A 213 5.54 -20.80 -1.60
C GLN A 213 4.36 -21.22 -2.49
N GLY A 214 3.16 -21.24 -1.92
CA GLY A 214 1.91 -21.48 -2.61
C GLY A 214 1.65 -20.43 -3.69
N LEU A 215 1.87 -19.15 -3.38
CA LEU A 215 1.77 -18.06 -4.36
C LEU A 215 2.75 -18.25 -5.53
N LEU A 216 4.03 -18.48 -5.25
CA LEU A 216 5.06 -18.66 -6.28
C LEU A 216 4.72 -19.85 -7.19
N LYS A 217 4.29 -20.97 -6.61
CA LYS A 217 3.84 -22.14 -7.37
C LYS A 217 2.63 -21.80 -8.25
N PHE A 218 1.62 -21.15 -7.68
CA PHE A 218 0.40 -20.76 -8.39
C PHE A 218 0.73 -19.87 -9.59
N LEU A 219 1.56 -18.83 -9.41
CA LEU A 219 1.95 -17.91 -10.48
C LEU A 219 2.64 -18.64 -11.63
N ARG A 220 3.57 -19.55 -11.34
CA ARG A 220 4.28 -20.35 -12.35
C ARG A 220 3.37 -21.29 -13.13
N GLU A 221 2.44 -21.95 -12.45
CA GLU A 221 1.40 -22.76 -13.10
C GLU A 221 0.53 -21.91 -14.04
N ARG A 222 0.18 -20.69 -13.63
CA ARG A 222 -0.59 -19.76 -14.47
C ARG A 222 0.22 -19.24 -15.66
N ILE A 223 1.53 -18.98 -15.50
CA ILE A 223 2.41 -18.64 -16.62
C ILE A 223 2.39 -19.76 -17.68
N ALA A 224 2.51 -21.02 -17.27
CA ALA A 224 2.44 -22.17 -18.17
C ALA A 224 1.11 -22.29 -18.93
N GLU A 225 0.03 -21.70 -18.39
CA GLU A 225 -1.29 -21.64 -19.01
C GLU A 225 -1.52 -20.39 -19.89
N GLY A 226 -0.51 -19.55 -20.06
CA GLY A 226 -0.56 -18.32 -20.86
C GLY A 226 -1.08 -17.08 -20.14
N TYR A 227 -1.07 -17.07 -18.80
CA TYR A 227 -1.29 -15.84 -18.05
C TYR A 227 -0.04 -14.95 -18.10
N CYS A 228 -0.25 -13.64 -18.14
CA CYS A 228 0.79 -12.63 -17.97
C CYS A 228 0.38 -11.65 -16.86
N PHE A 229 1.36 -11.09 -16.15
CA PHE A 229 1.16 -10.10 -15.08
C PHE A 229 2.42 -9.26 -14.87
N PRO A 230 2.30 -8.02 -14.37
CA PRO A 230 3.44 -7.20 -13.99
C PRO A 230 4.09 -7.70 -12.68
N LEU A 231 5.39 -7.46 -12.56
CA LEU A 231 6.20 -7.79 -11.38
C LEU A 231 6.97 -6.55 -10.93
N ASN A 232 7.08 -6.34 -9.62
CA ASN A 232 8.03 -5.37 -9.10
C ASN A 232 9.45 -5.92 -9.31
N PRO A 233 10.38 -5.16 -9.90
CA PRO A 233 11.72 -5.67 -10.16
C PRO A 233 12.53 -5.94 -8.89
N VAL A 234 12.18 -5.28 -7.77
CA VAL A 234 12.80 -5.53 -6.47
C VAL A 234 12.56 -6.97 -6.01
N TRP A 235 11.39 -7.55 -6.31
CA TRP A 235 11.07 -8.91 -5.89
C TRP A 235 12.04 -9.92 -6.49
N ALA A 236 12.33 -9.82 -7.78
CA ALA A 236 13.22 -10.75 -8.47
C ALA A 236 14.67 -10.73 -7.96
N VAL A 237 15.13 -9.62 -7.40
CA VAL A 237 16.52 -9.47 -6.92
C VAL A 237 16.67 -9.66 -5.41
N ARG A 238 15.59 -9.41 -4.64
CA ARG A 238 15.60 -9.46 -3.18
C ARG A 238 15.03 -10.77 -2.65
N ASP A 239 13.95 -11.26 -3.24
CA ASP A 239 13.08 -12.26 -2.64
C ASP A 239 13.27 -13.63 -3.30
N PRO A 240 13.68 -14.68 -2.54
CA PRO A 240 13.89 -16.00 -3.10
C PRO A 240 12.66 -16.55 -3.84
N GLY A 241 12.89 -17.18 -5.01
CA GLY A 241 11.86 -17.78 -5.84
C GLY A 241 11.23 -16.82 -6.88
N TRP A 242 11.36 -15.51 -6.70
CA TRP A 242 10.78 -14.53 -7.63
C TRP A 242 11.59 -14.37 -8.92
N TYR A 243 12.90 -14.63 -8.89
CA TYR A 243 13.72 -14.64 -10.09
C TYR A 243 13.27 -15.72 -11.09
N GLU A 244 12.86 -16.89 -10.58
CA GLU A 244 12.32 -17.98 -11.38
C GLU A 244 10.97 -17.60 -12.01
N VAL A 245 10.08 -16.94 -11.25
CA VAL A 245 8.80 -16.42 -11.77
C VAL A 245 9.07 -15.43 -12.91
N TYR A 246 9.98 -14.47 -12.70
CA TYR A 246 10.38 -13.51 -13.73
C TYR A 246 10.93 -14.20 -14.97
N SER A 247 11.86 -15.14 -14.79
CA SER A 247 12.50 -15.86 -15.89
C SER A 247 11.51 -16.66 -16.73
N GLU A 248 10.55 -17.33 -16.09
CA GLU A 248 9.49 -18.07 -16.78
C GLU A 248 8.51 -17.15 -17.49
N LEU A 249 8.15 -16.03 -16.87
CA LEU A 249 7.27 -15.04 -17.48
C LEU A 249 7.90 -14.45 -18.75
N VAL A 250 9.19 -14.08 -18.71
CA VAL A 250 9.92 -13.57 -19.89
C VAL A 250 10.04 -14.63 -20.98
N ALA A 251 10.29 -15.90 -20.62
CA ALA A 251 10.37 -16.99 -21.59
C ALA A 251 9.02 -17.34 -22.25
N SER A 252 7.90 -16.93 -21.65
CA SER A 252 6.54 -17.20 -22.13
C SER A 252 5.97 -16.13 -23.07
N GLN A 253 6.64 -14.97 -23.21
CA GLN A 253 6.23 -13.83 -24.03
C GLN A 253 6.94 -13.82 -25.39
#